data_AF-A0ABC8RXZ7-F1
#
_entry.id   AF-A0ABC8RXZ7-F1
#
_cell.length_a   1.000
_cell.length_b   1.000
_cell.length_c   1.000
_cell.angle_alpha   90.00
_cell.angle_beta   90.00
_cell.angle_gamma   90.00
#
_symmetry.space_group_name_H-M   'P 1'
#
loop_
_entity.id
_entity.type
_entity.pdbx_description
1 polymer ?
#
loop_
_entity_poly.entity_id
_entity_poly.type
_entity_poly.pdbx_seq_one_letter_code
_entity_poly.pdbx_strand_id
1 'polypeptide(L)'
;MDVNKIVVIVEDVEVARTALQWALRNLLRYGDLITLLHVFPTTRSRCRKKLRLLRLKGFQLALSFREICDTFPNTQTEIVVAEGDQEGGKIAAMVREIGASTLVVGLHDQSFLYKLAMAHQRNIANNFNCKVLAIRQPAALNTRSTISTPDSSTNMDCSQIEIGGLSVPIIPPPKIPYQICPDPSAIIWRSRKSRRRRGTS
;
A
#
# COMPACT_ATOMS: atom_id res chain seq x y z
N MET A 1 -18.27 26.23 3.95
CA MET A 1 -18.08 24.84 4.39
C MET A 1 -17.03 24.26 3.46
N ASP A 2 -15.91 23.80 3.99
CA ASP A 2 -14.83 23.25 3.16
C ASP A 2 -15.27 21.88 2.63
N VAL A 3 -15.20 21.69 1.31
CA VAL A 3 -15.55 20.43 0.64
C VAL A 3 -14.53 19.37 1.04
N ASN A 4 -14.95 18.29 1.72
CA ASN A 4 -14.02 17.21 2.03
C ASN A 4 -13.71 16.45 0.75
N LYS A 5 -12.43 16.40 0.41
CA LYS A 5 -11.92 15.57 -0.68
C LYS A 5 -11.47 14.23 -0.12
N ILE A 6 -12.08 13.16 -0.59
CA ILE A 6 -11.79 11.79 -0.19
C ILE A 6 -11.19 11.09 -1.40
N VAL A 7 -9.96 10.58 -1.27
CA VAL A 7 -9.33 9.80 -2.34
C VAL A 7 -9.44 8.32 -2.00
N VAL A 8 -9.90 7.52 -2.95
CA VAL A 8 -9.97 6.06 -2.82
C VAL A 8 -9.03 5.43 -3.85
N ILE A 9 -8.13 4.56 -3.39
CA ILE A 9 -7.24 3.81 -4.28
C ILE A 9 -7.99 2.66 -4.93
N VAL A 10 -7.96 2.63 -6.26
CA VAL A 10 -8.62 1.63 -7.09
C VAL A 10 -7.61 0.56 -7.52
N GLU A 11 -7.80 -0.66 -7.00
CA GLU A 11 -7.04 -1.86 -7.35
C GLU A 11 -8.01 -2.96 -7.84
N ASP A 12 -7.55 -3.88 -8.68
CA ASP A 12 -8.37 -4.98 -9.21
C ASP A 12 -8.46 -6.14 -8.20
N VAL A 13 -8.95 -5.81 -7.00
CA VAL A 13 -9.10 -6.75 -5.88
C VAL A 13 -10.38 -6.45 -5.11
N GLU A 14 -11.06 -7.48 -4.62
CA GLU A 14 -12.35 -7.35 -3.93
C GLU A 14 -12.28 -6.53 -2.63
N VAL A 15 -11.12 -6.57 -1.96
CA VAL A 15 -10.86 -5.74 -0.78
C VAL A 15 -10.96 -4.25 -1.11
N ALA A 16 -10.53 -3.83 -2.31
CA ALA A 16 -10.64 -2.43 -2.73
C ALA A 16 -12.09 -2.01 -2.97
N ARG A 17 -12.93 -2.91 -3.50
CA ARG A 17 -14.39 -2.67 -3.62
C ARG A 17 -15.05 -2.54 -2.26
N THR A 18 -14.69 -3.43 -1.33
CA THR A 18 -15.17 -3.38 0.05
C THR A 18 -14.75 -2.07 0.74
N ALA A 19 -13.51 -1.63 0.51
CA ALA A 19 -13.00 -0.36 1.03
C ALA A 19 -13.79 0.85 0.52
N LEU A 20 -14.13 0.87 -0.77
CA LEU A 20 -14.99 1.91 -1.36
C LEU A 20 -16.39 1.90 -0.75
N GLN A 21 -17.03 0.72 -0.64
CA GLN A 21 -18.36 0.61 -0.03
C GLN A 21 -18.38 1.08 1.43
N TRP A 22 -17.35 0.73 2.20
CA TRP A 22 -17.20 1.21 3.56
C TRP A 22 -17.02 2.74 3.59
N ALA A 23 -16.21 3.32 2.70
CA ALA A 23 -16.02 4.76 2.62
C ALA A 23 -17.32 5.51 2.29
N LEU A 24 -18.10 4.99 1.33
CA LEU A 24 -19.38 5.56 0.94
C LEU A 24 -20.40 5.54 2.09
N ARG A 25 -20.37 4.51 2.94
CA ARG A 25 -21.31 4.40 4.07
C ARG A 25 -20.89 5.19 5.31
N ASN A 26 -19.59 5.37 5.55
CA ASN A 26 -19.08 5.92 6.81
C ASN A 26 -18.51 7.33 6.71
N LEU A 27 -17.96 7.71 5.54
CA LEU A 27 -17.26 8.98 5.37
C LEU A 27 -18.07 9.99 4.57
N LEU A 28 -18.83 9.53 3.57
CA LEU A 28 -19.50 10.41 2.62
C LEU A 28 -20.60 11.24 3.30
N ARG A 29 -20.49 12.56 3.21
CA ARG A 29 -21.52 13.53 3.57
C ARG A 29 -21.93 14.34 2.34
N TYR A 30 -23.04 15.06 2.48
CA TYR A 30 -23.52 15.95 1.42
C TYR A 30 -22.47 17.04 1.13
N GLY A 31 -22.07 17.14 -0.14
CA GLY A 31 -21.07 18.10 -0.60
C GLY A 31 -19.63 17.58 -0.60
N ASP A 32 -19.38 16.33 -0.20
CA ASP A 32 -18.05 15.72 -0.30
C ASP A 32 -17.74 15.25 -1.73
N LEU A 33 -16.45 15.31 -2.10
CA LEU A 33 -15.94 14.85 -3.40
C LEU A 33 -15.15 13.56 -3.22
N ILE A 34 -15.53 12.51 -3.93
CA ILE A 34 -14.77 11.25 -4.00
C ILE A 34 -13.95 11.22 -5.29
N THR A 35 -12.65 11.07 -5.15
CA THR A 35 -11.74 10.84 -6.28
C THR A 35 -11.27 9.39 -6.29
N LEU A 36 -11.66 8.66 -7.33
CA LEU A 36 -11.22 7.29 -7.61
C LEU A 36 -9.86 7.34 -8.32
N LEU A 37 -8.79 7.00 -7.59
CA LEU A 37 -7.42 7.06 -8.08
C LEU A 37 -6.90 5.66 -8.43
N HIS A 38 -6.65 5.42 -9.71
CA HIS A 38 -5.94 4.23 -10.18
C HIS A 38 -4.52 4.59 -10.61
N VAL A 39 -3.53 3.88 -10.07
CA VAL A 39 -2.13 4.02 -10.46
C VAL A 39 -1.63 2.72 -11.06
N PHE A 40 -1.23 2.78 -12.33
CA PHE A 40 -0.66 1.63 -13.02
C PHE A 40 0.87 1.74 -13.07
N PRO A 41 1.59 0.60 -13.05
CA PRO A 41 3.04 0.60 -12.93
C PRO A 41 3.72 1.21 -14.16
N THR A 42 4.78 1.99 -13.92
CA THR A 42 5.70 2.45 -14.97
C THR A 42 6.35 1.26 -15.67
N THR A 43 6.27 1.22 -17.01
CA THR A 43 6.90 0.15 -17.78
C THR A 43 8.28 0.58 -18.27
N ARG A 44 9.33 -0.21 -18.00
CA ARG A 44 10.71 0.04 -18.50
C ARG A 44 10.77 0.23 -20.02
N SER A 45 9.85 -0.42 -20.75
CA SER A 45 9.66 -0.23 -22.19
C SER A 45 8.72 0.96 -22.45
N ARG A 46 9.19 1.98 -23.17
CA ARG A 46 8.40 3.15 -23.59
C ARG A 46 7.47 2.85 -24.78
N CYS A 47 6.92 1.64 -24.87
CA CYS A 47 5.98 1.30 -25.93
C CYS A 47 4.66 2.07 -25.73
N ARG A 48 4.42 3.08 -26.58
CA ARG A 48 3.21 3.93 -26.50
C ARG A 48 1.90 3.12 -26.56
N LYS A 49 1.86 2.03 -27.34
CA LYS A 49 0.68 1.15 -27.45
C LYS A 49 0.40 0.45 -26.12
N LYS A 50 1.44 -0.11 -25.48
CA LYS A 50 1.32 -0.76 -24.17
C LYS A 50 0.85 0.23 -23.09
N LEU A 51 1.41 1.44 -23.09
CA LEU A 51 1.03 2.48 -22.14
C LEU A 51 -0.44 2.88 -22.29
N ARG A 52 -0.91 3.10 -23.53
CA ARG A 52 -2.31 3.40 -23.82
C ARG A 52 -3.24 2.29 -23.33
N LEU A 53 -2.88 1.02 -23.56
CA LEU A 53 -3.66 -0.12 -23.09
C LEU A 53 -3.75 -0.17 -21.56
N LEU A 54 -2.66 0.08 -20.83
CA LEU A 54 -2.69 0.12 -19.36
C LEU A 54 -3.57 1.25 -18.85
N ARG A 55 -3.49 2.43 -19.47
CA ARG A 55 -4.33 3.59 -19.12
C ARG A 55 -5.82 3.32 -19.35
N LEU A 56 -6.16 2.70 -20.48
CA LEU A 56 -7.54 2.29 -20.81
C LEU A 56 -8.05 1.24 -19.82
N LYS A 57 -7.25 0.21 -19.50
CA LYS A 57 -7.60 -0.80 -18.50
C LYS A 57 -7.84 -0.18 -17.12
N GLY A 58 -6.95 0.73 -16.70
CA GLY A 58 -7.09 1.44 -15.43
C GLY A 58 -8.35 2.32 -15.38
N PHE A 59 -8.69 2.97 -16.49
CA PHE A 59 -9.92 3.76 -16.60
C PHE A 59 -11.16 2.87 -16.56
N GLN A 60 -11.16 1.75 -17.27
CA GLN A 60 -12.25 0.77 -17.23
C GLN A 60 -12.44 0.19 -15.81
N LEU A 61 -11.35 -0.08 -15.10
CA LEU A 61 -11.41 -0.51 -13.71
C LEU A 61 -12.06 0.57 -12.83
N ALA A 62 -11.62 1.82 -12.94
CA ALA A 62 -12.20 2.92 -12.17
C ALA A 62 -13.68 3.17 -12.52
N LEU A 63 -14.10 2.95 -13.76
CA LEU A 63 -15.52 2.98 -14.15
C LEU A 63 -16.33 1.93 -13.40
N SER A 64 -15.84 0.69 -13.27
CA SER A 64 -16.55 -0.34 -12.48
C SER A 64 -16.71 0.04 -11.00
N PHE A 65 -15.77 0.81 -10.45
CA PHE A 65 -15.87 1.34 -9.08
C PHE A 65 -16.86 2.50 -9.00
N ARG A 66 -16.94 3.31 -10.05
CA ARG A 66 -17.91 4.41 -10.15
C ARG A 66 -19.35 3.89 -10.13
N GLU A 67 -19.64 2.76 -10.78
CA GLU A 67 -20.97 2.13 -10.74
C GLU A 67 -21.42 1.84 -9.29
N ILE A 68 -20.49 1.52 -8.38
CA ILE A 68 -20.78 1.33 -6.95
C ILE A 68 -21.14 2.66 -6.29
N CYS A 69 -20.45 3.75 -6.65
CA CYS A 69 -20.74 5.08 -6.15
C CYS A 69 -22.11 5.58 -6.64
N ASP A 70 -22.49 5.28 -7.88
CA ASP A 70 -23.78 5.72 -8.47
C ASP A 70 -24.99 5.14 -7.71
N THR A 71 -24.80 4.09 -6.92
CA THR A 71 -25.83 3.53 -6.01
C THR A 71 -26.16 4.49 -4.84
N PHE A 72 -25.27 5.42 -4.52
CA PHE A 72 -25.45 6.40 -3.45
C PHE A 72 -25.92 7.74 -4.02
N PRO A 73 -27.05 8.29 -3.56
CA PRO A 73 -27.57 9.54 -4.09
C PRO A 73 -26.64 10.71 -3.74
N ASN A 74 -26.49 11.66 -4.68
CA ASN A 74 -25.74 12.90 -4.52
C ASN A 74 -24.22 12.77 -4.33
N THR A 75 -23.61 11.67 -4.77
CA THR A 75 -22.14 11.54 -4.75
C THR A 75 -21.50 12.26 -5.92
N GLN A 76 -20.57 13.18 -5.64
CA GLN A 76 -19.70 13.73 -6.67
C GLN A 76 -18.47 12.83 -6.81
N THR A 77 -18.35 12.13 -7.94
CA THR A 77 -17.26 11.19 -8.20
C THR A 77 -16.37 11.65 -9.34
N GLU A 78 -15.07 11.67 -9.13
CA GLU A 78 -14.05 11.96 -10.13
C GLU A 78 -13.18 10.72 -10.36
N ILE A 79 -12.76 10.46 -11.59
CA ILE A 79 -11.85 9.37 -11.94
C ILE A 79 -10.51 9.94 -12.36
N VAL A 80 -9.44 9.48 -11.71
CA VAL A 80 -8.06 9.87 -12.01
C VAL A 80 -7.22 8.63 -12.27
N VAL A 81 -6.62 8.56 -13.46
CA VAL A 81 -5.76 7.44 -13.86
C VAL A 81 -4.36 7.97 -14.17
N ALA A 82 -3.38 7.56 -13.36
CA ALA A 82 -2.02 8.04 -13.44
C ALA A 82 -1.01 6.89 -13.60
N GLU A 83 0.08 7.17 -14.30
CA GLU A 83 1.24 6.29 -14.33
C GLU A 83 2.08 6.56 -13.08
N GLY A 84 2.48 5.50 -12.36
CA GLY A 84 3.25 5.64 -11.14
C GLY A 84 4.24 4.51 -10.85
N ASP A 85 5.14 4.82 -9.94
CA ASP A 85 6.14 3.95 -9.36
C ASP A 85 5.53 2.97 -8.35
N GLN A 86 6.13 1.79 -8.22
CA GLN A 86 5.71 0.81 -7.21
C GLN A 86 6.03 1.26 -5.77
N GLU A 87 6.89 2.27 -5.63
CA GLU A 87 7.34 2.87 -4.36
C GLU A 87 6.37 3.94 -3.84
N GLY A 88 5.34 4.31 -4.61
CA GLY A 88 4.26 5.13 -4.08
C GLY A 88 4.48 6.61 -3.96
N GLY A 89 5.62 7.10 -4.45
CA GLY A 89 5.88 8.53 -4.54
C GLY A 89 4.80 9.22 -5.38
N LYS A 90 4.37 8.61 -6.48
CA LYS A 90 3.33 9.18 -7.35
C LYS A 90 1.98 9.30 -6.64
N ILE A 91 1.56 8.30 -5.88
CA ILE A 91 0.28 8.35 -5.16
C ILE A 91 0.33 9.45 -4.11
N ALA A 92 1.43 9.57 -3.37
CA ALA A 92 1.60 10.65 -2.40
C ALA A 92 1.57 12.04 -3.04
N ALA A 93 2.22 12.21 -4.19
CA ALA A 93 2.19 13.46 -4.93
C ALA A 93 0.76 13.83 -5.38
N MET A 94 0.03 12.87 -5.97
CA MET A 94 -1.34 13.09 -6.45
C MET A 94 -2.29 13.42 -5.31
N VAL A 95 -2.22 12.69 -4.18
CA VAL A 95 -3.07 12.93 -3.01
C VAL A 95 -2.85 14.33 -2.43
N ARG A 96 -1.60 14.79 -2.39
CA ARG A 96 -1.26 16.16 -1.97
C ARG A 96 -1.73 17.22 -2.96
N GLU A 97 -1.59 16.97 -4.27
CA GLU A 97 -2.03 17.88 -5.33
C GLU A 97 -3.56 18.05 -5.34
N ILE A 98 -4.29 16.96 -5.15
CA ILE A 98 -5.75 16.97 -5.00
C ILE A 98 -6.15 17.75 -3.73
N GLY A 99 -5.31 17.74 -2.70
CA GLY A 99 -5.62 18.30 -1.39
C GLY A 99 -6.60 17.40 -0.64
N ALA A 100 -6.39 16.09 -0.68
CA ALA A 100 -7.27 15.14 -0.02
C ALA A 100 -7.23 15.33 1.51
N SER A 101 -8.40 15.26 2.14
CA SER A 101 -8.54 15.21 3.59
C SER A 101 -8.35 13.80 4.15
N THR A 102 -8.76 12.79 3.35
CA THR A 102 -8.73 11.38 3.71
C THR A 102 -8.36 10.54 2.49
N LEU A 103 -7.47 9.56 2.68
CA LEU A 103 -7.06 8.55 1.72
C LEU A 103 -7.56 7.18 2.20
N VAL A 104 -8.33 6.49 1.38
CA VAL A 104 -8.87 5.15 1.66
C VAL A 104 -8.21 4.12 0.75
N VAL A 105 -7.78 3.00 1.33
CA VAL A 105 -7.07 1.93 0.62
C VAL A 105 -7.57 0.56 1.07
N GLY A 106 -7.68 -0.40 0.15
CA GLY A 106 -7.88 -1.80 0.50
C GLY A 106 -6.58 -2.43 1.04
N LEU A 107 -6.66 -3.09 2.20
CA LEU A 107 -5.52 -3.76 2.82
C LEU A 107 -5.45 -5.23 2.41
N HIS A 108 -4.48 -5.57 1.56
CA HIS A 108 -4.17 -6.94 1.17
C HIS A 108 -2.66 -7.11 0.89
N ASP A 109 -2.18 -8.35 0.80
CA ASP A 109 -0.74 -8.68 0.74
C ASP A 109 0.02 -8.07 -0.44
N GLN A 110 -0.67 -7.76 -1.55
CA GLN A 110 -0.07 -7.10 -2.71
C GLN A 110 -0.42 -5.61 -2.82
N SER A 111 -0.97 -5.01 -1.77
CA SER A 111 -1.54 -3.67 -1.86
C SER A 111 -0.45 -2.64 -1.97
N PHE A 112 -0.82 -1.50 -2.53
CA PHE A 112 0.04 -0.34 -2.53
C PHE A 112 0.63 -0.04 -1.15
N LEU A 113 -0.21 0.01 -0.11
CA LEU A 113 0.23 0.28 1.27
C LEU A 113 1.20 -0.78 1.80
N TYR A 114 0.98 -2.05 1.49
CA TYR A 114 1.87 -3.12 1.94
C TYR A 114 3.26 -3.00 1.28
N LYS A 115 3.30 -2.74 -0.02
CA LYS A 115 4.57 -2.50 -0.75
C LYS A 115 5.31 -1.29 -0.21
N LEU A 116 4.58 -0.21 0.08
CA LEU A 116 5.11 1.00 0.69
C LEU A 116 5.70 0.72 2.09
N ALA A 117 5.03 -0.10 2.91
CA ALA A 117 5.51 -0.55 4.23
C ALA A 117 6.80 -1.37 4.15
N MET A 118 6.91 -2.24 3.14
CA MET A 118 8.07 -3.11 2.96
C MET A 118 9.27 -2.41 2.30
N ALA A 119 9.07 -1.27 1.63
CA ALA A 119 10.12 -0.52 0.95
C ALA A 119 11.08 0.24 1.89
N HIS A 120 11.03 0.02 3.21
CA HIS A 120 11.87 0.68 4.23
C HIS A 120 11.84 2.22 4.22
N GLN A 121 10.83 2.84 3.61
CA GLN A 121 10.59 4.28 3.74
C GLN A 121 10.01 4.58 5.12
N ARG A 122 10.87 5.13 5.98
CA ARG A 122 10.68 5.29 7.44
C ARG A 122 9.50 6.16 7.88
N ASN A 123 8.65 6.68 6.98
CA ASN A 123 7.56 7.60 7.32
C ASN A 123 6.42 7.59 6.28
N ILE A 124 5.61 6.53 6.29
CA ILE A 124 4.46 6.39 5.39
C ILE A 124 3.36 7.40 5.70
N ALA A 125 3.07 7.61 6.99
CA ALA A 125 2.02 8.52 7.44
C ALA A 125 2.34 10.01 7.14
N ASN A 126 3.61 10.42 7.21
CA ASN A 126 3.99 11.82 6.90
C ASN A 126 3.99 12.14 5.40
N ASN A 127 3.96 11.14 4.51
CA ASN A 127 4.02 11.42 3.08
C ASN A 127 2.71 12.00 2.52
N PHE A 128 1.57 11.69 3.15
CA PHE A 128 0.25 11.94 2.56
C PHE A 128 -0.46 13.20 3.07
N ASN A 129 0.05 13.92 4.09
CA ASN A 129 -0.58 15.10 4.70
C ASN A 129 -2.10 14.97 5.03
N CYS A 130 -2.62 13.74 5.08
CA CYS A 130 -4.04 13.45 5.23
C CYS A 130 -4.25 12.17 6.04
N LYS A 131 -5.49 11.92 6.48
CA LYS A 131 -5.85 10.71 7.23
C LYS A 131 -5.83 9.51 6.30
N VAL A 132 -5.06 8.47 6.60
CA VAL A 132 -5.02 7.23 5.81
C VAL A 132 -5.83 6.14 6.49
N LEU A 133 -6.78 5.56 5.78
CA LEU A 133 -7.65 4.47 6.24
C LEU A 133 -7.40 3.23 5.40
N ALA A 134 -6.86 2.19 6.03
CA ALA A 134 -6.63 0.90 5.41
C ALA A 134 -7.74 -0.08 5.83
N ILE A 135 -8.50 -0.57 4.85
CA ILE A 135 -9.69 -1.39 5.11
C ILE A 135 -9.39 -2.81 4.68
N ARG A 136 -9.44 -3.74 5.65
CA ARG A 136 -9.28 -5.16 5.38
C ARG A 136 -10.65 -5.79 5.12
N GLN A 137 -10.71 -6.74 4.20
CA GLN A 137 -11.91 -7.55 4.03
C GLN A 137 -12.08 -8.45 5.26
N PRO A 138 -13.27 -8.51 5.88
CA PRO A 138 -13.52 -9.45 6.95
C PRO A 138 -13.24 -10.86 6.44
N ALA A 139 -12.38 -11.59 7.14
CA ALA A 139 -12.08 -12.96 6.76
C ALA A 139 -13.40 -13.75 6.80
N ALA A 140 -13.83 -14.28 5.66
CA ALA A 140 -14.84 -15.32 5.67
C ALA A 140 -14.32 -16.40 6.62
N LEU A 141 -15.12 -16.73 7.65
CA LEU A 141 -14.85 -17.77 8.63
C LEU A 141 -14.61 -19.11 7.90
N ASN A 142 -13.38 -19.34 7.46
CA ASN A 142 -12.90 -20.68 7.17
C ASN A 142 -12.53 -21.29 8.53
N THR A 143 -13.43 -22.11 9.05
CA THR A 143 -13.20 -23.03 10.15
C THR A 143 -11.88 -23.78 9.97
N ARG A 144 -10.85 -23.39 10.75
CA ARG A 144 -9.92 -24.30 11.45
C ARG A 144 -9.07 -23.53 12.47
N SER A 145 -9.37 -23.78 13.76
CA SER A 145 -8.51 -23.82 14.97
C SER A 145 -7.56 -22.64 15.23
N THR A 146 -7.54 -21.92 16.35
CA THR A 146 -7.86 -22.14 17.78
C THR A 146 -7.65 -20.73 18.41
N ILE A 147 -8.41 -20.12 19.32
CA ILE A 147 -8.77 -20.46 20.71
C ILE A 147 -9.95 -19.53 21.09
N SER A 148 -10.92 -20.07 21.83
CA SER A 148 -12.17 -19.46 22.30
C SER A 148 -12.03 -18.38 23.38
N THR A 149 -12.98 -17.42 23.42
CA THR A 149 -13.75 -17.07 24.64
C THR A 149 -15.18 -16.66 24.24
N PRO A 150 -16.23 -17.07 24.99
CA PRO A 150 -17.64 -16.81 24.66
C PRO A 150 -18.19 -15.60 25.44
N ASP A 151 -19.15 -14.87 24.85
CA ASP A 151 -20.50 -14.68 25.42
C ASP A 151 -21.29 -13.54 24.73
N SER A 152 -22.49 -13.94 24.26
CA SER A 152 -23.77 -13.22 24.32
C SER A 152 -24.02 -11.89 23.58
N SER A 153 -25.05 -11.98 22.73
CA SER A 153 -26.06 -10.97 22.37
C SER A 153 -25.81 -9.99 21.21
N THR A 154 -26.49 -10.33 20.10
CA THR A 154 -27.16 -9.42 19.16
C THR A 154 -26.53 -8.04 18.97
N ASN A 155 -25.45 -7.96 18.20
CA ASN A 155 -25.07 -6.72 17.54
C ASN A 155 -24.43 -7.07 16.20
N MET A 156 -24.76 -6.29 15.17
CA MET A 156 -24.03 -6.36 13.92
C MET A 156 -22.57 -6.03 14.23
N ASP A 157 -21.73 -7.05 14.31
CA ASP A 157 -20.29 -6.94 14.56
C ASP A 157 -19.64 -6.21 13.38
N CYS A 158 -19.66 -4.88 13.46
CA CYS A 158 -18.58 -4.04 12.95
C CYS A 158 -17.34 -4.40 13.77
N SER A 159 -16.72 -5.54 13.46
CA SER A 159 -15.47 -5.97 14.08
C SER A 159 -14.38 -5.00 13.67
N GLN A 160 -14.19 -4.02 14.55
CA GLN A 160 -12.90 -3.46 14.91
C GLN A 160 -12.11 -2.87 13.74
N ILE A 161 -12.34 -1.58 13.46
CA ILE A 161 -11.31 -0.77 12.80
C ILE A 161 -10.21 -0.58 13.83
N GLU A 162 -9.31 -1.55 13.93
CA GLU A 162 -8.04 -1.34 14.60
C GLU A 162 -7.30 -0.27 13.79
N ILE A 163 -7.28 0.96 14.30
CA ILE A 163 -6.32 1.98 13.87
C ILE A 163 -4.96 1.55 14.45
N GLY A 164 -4.45 0.41 14.00
CA GLY A 164 -3.09 0.00 14.24
C GLY A 164 -2.19 0.84 13.34
N GLY A 165 -1.20 1.52 13.92
CA GLY A 165 -0.05 1.94 13.13
C GLY A 165 0.49 0.72 12.40
N LEU A 166 0.92 0.87 11.13
CA LEU A 166 1.47 -0.21 10.31
C LEU A 166 2.49 -1.02 11.11
N SER A 167 2.07 -2.15 11.69
CA SER A 167 2.95 -3.00 12.47
C SER A 167 3.74 -3.82 11.48
N VAL A 168 4.95 -3.36 11.17
CA VAL A 168 5.94 -4.14 10.45
C VAL A 168 6.16 -5.44 11.24
N PRO A 169 6.05 -6.63 10.63
CA PRO A 169 6.37 -7.87 11.32
C PRO A 169 7.79 -7.76 11.87
N ILE A 170 7.92 -7.95 13.19
CA ILE A 170 9.20 -7.90 13.89
C ILE A 170 10.05 -9.03 13.33
N ILE A 171 10.96 -8.68 12.41
CA ILE A 171 12.01 -9.61 11.96
C ILE A 171 12.87 -9.87 13.21
N PRO A 172 12.94 -11.12 13.71
CA PRO A 172 13.80 -11.40 14.84
C PRO A 172 15.25 -11.02 14.45
N PRO A 173 16.00 -10.36 15.34
CA PRO A 173 17.38 -10.02 15.05
C PRO A 173 18.14 -11.29 14.67
N PRO A 174 19.00 -11.26 13.65
CA PRO A 174 19.78 -12.42 13.26
C PRO A 174 20.59 -12.91 14.48
N LYS A 175 20.52 -14.22 14.74
CA LYS A 175 21.11 -14.91 15.91
C LYS A 175 22.64 -14.85 15.98
N ILE A 176 23.29 -14.10 15.10
CA ILE A 176 24.73 -14.01 15.04
C ILE A 176 25.10 -12.53 15.16
N PRO A 177 25.66 -12.09 16.29
CA PRO A 177 26.28 -10.77 16.36
C PRO A 177 27.48 -10.80 15.43
N TYR A 178 27.38 -10.16 14.27
CA TYR A 178 28.57 -9.79 13.53
C TYR A 178 29.32 -8.81 14.42
N GLN A 179 30.44 -9.25 14.99
CA GLN A 179 31.42 -8.32 15.51
C GLN A 179 31.91 -7.51 14.32
N ILE A 180 31.43 -6.27 14.24
CA ILE A 180 32.05 -5.24 13.43
C ILE A 180 33.45 -5.11 14.01
N CYS A 181 34.46 -5.63 13.31
CA CYS A 181 35.85 -5.52 13.71
C CYS A 181 36.14 -4.04 14.01
N PRO A 182 36.41 -3.66 15.27
CA PRO A 182 36.76 -2.30 15.58
C PRO A 182 38.28 -2.21 15.41
N ASP A 183 38.74 -2.00 14.17
CA ASP A 183 40.01 -1.36 13.79
C ASP A 183 40.35 -1.70 12.31
N PRO A 184 40.46 -0.72 11.39
CA PRO A 184 40.89 -0.96 10.01
C PRO A 184 42.32 -1.52 9.88
N SER A 185 43.12 -1.54 10.94
CA SER A 185 44.47 -2.10 10.96
C SER A 185 44.56 -3.58 11.40
N ALA A 186 43.45 -4.20 11.84
CA ALA A 186 43.40 -5.62 12.21
C ALA A 186 43.31 -6.59 11.00
N ILE A 187 43.19 -6.07 9.77
CA ILE A 187 43.25 -6.88 8.55
C ILE A 187 44.71 -7.23 8.26
N ILE A 188 45.22 -8.25 8.94
CA ILE A 188 46.51 -8.85 8.63
C ILE A 188 46.37 -9.57 7.28
N TRP A 189 46.68 -8.86 6.21
CA TRP A 189 46.99 -9.49 4.93
C TRP A 189 48.22 -10.37 5.13
N ARG A 190 48.02 -11.67 5.36
CA ARG A 190 49.11 -12.65 5.19
C ARG A 190 49.45 -12.69 3.71
N SER A 191 50.37 -11.85 3.28
CA SER A 191 50.99 -11.99 1.97
C SER A 191 51.73 -13.33 1.96
N ARG A 192 51.16 -14.33 1.28
CA ARG A 192 51.89 -15.55 0.96
C ARG A 192 53.04 -15.14 0.04
N LYS A 193 54.27 -15.14 0.58
CA LYS A 193 55.50 -15.09 -0.21
C LYS A 193 55.40 -16.18 -1.30
N SER A 194 55.29 -15.75 -2.55
CA SER A 194 55.47 -16.62 -3.71
C SER A 194 56.89 -17.19 -3.65
N ARG A 195 56.99 -18.50 -3.42
CA ARG A 195 58.24 -19.24 -3.43
C ARG A 195 58.72 -19.26 -4.88
N ARG A 196 59.68 -18.39 -5.23
CA ARG A 196 60.53 -18.54 -6.42
C ARG A 196 61.11 -19.95 -6.40
N ARG A 197 60.69 -20.82 -7.32
CA ARG A 197 61.53 -21.95 -7.76
C ARG A 197 62.35 -21.44 -8.95
N ARG A 198 63.64 -21.21 -8.71
CA ARG A 198 64.69 -21.24 -9.75
C ARG A 198 65.27 -22.65 -9.78
N GLY A 199 65.51 -23.14 -11.00
CA GLY A 199 66.30 -24.35 -11.31
C GLY A 199 65.47 -25.63 -11.33
N THR A 200 65.63 -26.57 -12.26
CA THR A 200 66.69 -26.82 -13.26
C THR A 200 66.22 -27.95 -14.17
N SER A 201 66.39 -27.82 -15.48
CA SER A 201 66.75 -28.88 -16.45
C SER A 201 66.69 -28.29 -17.85
#